data_AF-A0A7Y4TEM5-F1
#
_entry.id   AF-A0A7Y4TEM5-F1
#
_cell.length_a   1.000
_cell.length_b   1.000
_cell.length_c   1.000
_cell.angle_alpha   90.00
_cell.angle_beta   90.00
_cell.angle_gamma   90.00
#
_symmetry.space_group_name_H-M   'P 1'
#
loop_
_entity.id
_entity.type
_entity.pdbx_description
1 polymer ?
#
loop_
_entity_poly.entity_id
_entity_poly.type
_entity_poly.pdbx_seq_one_letter_code
_entity_poly.pdbx_strand_id
1 'polypeptide(L)' 'MEGDAKAGKPQALYQLGLCYSTGQGVELDLVRAHKYFNLAAMKGVAEARLWRAELSQQMSSNDIAEAQRLARLWLQETAH' A
#
# COMPACT_ATOMS: atom_id res chain seq x y z
N MET A 1 -22.19 4.60 13.96
CA MET A 1 -21.18 3.60 13.55
C MET A 1 -20.38 4.18 12.39
N GLU A 2 -19.56 5.21 12.62
CA GLU A 2 -18.87 5.93 11.53
C GLU A 2 -17.38 6.13 11.84
N GLY A 3 -16.73 5.11 12.42
CA GLY A 3 -15.27 5.10 12.63
C GLY A 3 -14.49 4.38 11.51
N ASP A 4 -15.15 3.55 10.69
CA ASP A 4 -14.47 2.63 9.77
C ASP A 4 -14.26 3.14 8.35
N ALA A 5 -14.73 4.35 8.02
CA ALA A 5 -14.68 4.86 6.65
C ALA A 5 -13.30 5.42 6.24
N LYS A 6 -12.49 5.89 7.19
CA LYS A 6 -11.13 6.43 6.91
C LYS A 6 -10.06 5.35 6.83
N ALA A 7 -10.25 4.25 7.56
CA ALA A 7 -9.40 3.07 7.46
C ALA A 7 -9.82 2.29 6.21
N GLY A 8 -9.40 2.75 5.03
CA GLY A 8 -9.66 2.08 3.75
C GLY A 8 -9.59 0.56 3.91
N LYS A 9 -10.67 -0.13 3.51
CA LYS A 9 -10.82 -1.57 3.75
C LYS A 9 -9.54 -2.30 3.31
N PRO A 10 -9.06 -3.31 4.06
CA PRO A 10 -7.84 -4.04 3.73
C PRO A 10 -7.81 -4.49 2.25
N GLN A 11 -8.95 -4.97 1.76
CA GLN A 11 -9.13 -5.36 0.36
C GLN A 11 -9.03 -4.20 -0.64
N ALA A 12 -9.55 -3.01 -0.29
CA ALA A 12 -9.47 -1.82 -1.14
C ALA A 12 -8.04 -1.31 -1.26
N LEU A 13 -7.28 -1.33 -0.15
CA LEU A 13 -5.85 -1.02 -0.16
C LEU A 13 -5.08 -2.03 -1.03
N TYR A 14 -5.40 -3.31 -0.93
CA TYR A 14 -4.81 -4.33 -1.79
C TYR A 14 -5.08 -4.08 -3.28
N GLN A 15 -6.33 -3.76 -3.65
CA GLN A 15 -6.70 -3.44 -5.03
C GLN A 15 -5.99 -2.17 -5.55
N LEU A 16 -5.87 -1.13 -4.73
CA LEU A 16 -5.08 0.06 -5.08
C LEU A 16 -3.62 -0.33 -5.35
N GLY A 17 -3.03 -1.17 -4.51
CA GLY A 17 -1.69 -1.70 -4.72
C GLY A 17 -1.54 -2.36 -6.10
N LEU A 18 -2.50 -3.19 -6.49
CA LEU A 18 -2.54 -3.82 -7.81
C LEU A 18 -2.64 -2.81 -8.95
N CYS A 19 -3.54 -1.82 -8.85
CA CYS A 19 -3.69 -0.80 -9.88
C CYS A 19 -2.37 -0.04 -10.13
N TYR A 20 -1.67 0.36 -9.07
CA TYR A 20 -0.38 1.03 -9.19
C TYR A 20 0.74 0.11 -9.66
N SER A 21 0.71 -1.19 -9.32
CA SER A 21 1.74 -2.14 -9.79
C SER A 21 1.57 -2.50 -11.26
N THR A 22 0.35 -2.55 -11.77
CA THR A 22 0.06 -2.89 -13.17
C THR A 22 -0.14 -1.68 -14.07
N GLY A 23 -0.27 -0.46 -13.51
CA GLY A 23 -0.62 0.74 -14.25
C GLY A 23 -2.05 0.71 -14.80
N GLN A 24 -2.94 -0.07 -14.18
CA GLN A 24 -4.31 -0.23 -14.67
C GLN A 24 -5.19 0.94 -14.22
N GLY A 25 -5.40 1.90 -15.13
CA GLY A 25 -6.21 3.10 -14.87
C GLY A 25 -5.52 4.18 -14.04
N VAL A 26 -4.25 3.96 -13.68
CA VAL A 26 -3.35 4.92 -13.01
C VAL A 26 -1.95 4.80 -13.60
N GLU A 27 -1.11 5.79 -13.38
CA GLU A 27 0.31 5.68 -13.76
C GLU A 27 1.00 4.58 -12.93
N LEU A 28 1.83 3.77 -13.59
CA LEU A 28 2.58 2.71 -12.95
C LEU A 28 3.55 3.31 -11.94
N ASP A 29 3.38 2.94 -10.68
CA ASP A 29 4.16 3.49 -9.57
C ASP A 29 4.36 2.41 -8.49
N LEU A 30 5.54 1.79 -8.52
CA LEU A 30 5.89 0.73 -7.57
C LEU A 30 6.00 1.25 -6.12
N VAL A 31 6.35 2.52 -5.92
CA VAL A 31 6.42 3.15 -4.58
C VAL A 31 5.02 3.22 -3.98
N ARG A 32 4.05 3.73 -4.75
CA ARG A 32 2.64 3.77 -4.32
C ARG A 32 2.06 2.36 -4.17
N ALA A 33 2.36 1.44 -5.09
CA ALA A 33 1.91 0.06 -4.99
C ALA A 33 2.40 -0.59 -3.69
N HIS A 34 3.70 -0.51 -3.41
CA HIS A 34 4.31 -1.04 -2.19
C HIS A 34 3.71 -0.38 -0.93
N LYS A 35 3.46 0.94 -0.95
CA LYS A 35 2.76 1.64 0.14
C LYS A 35 1.41 0.98 0.45
N TYR A 36 0.55 0.81 -0.56
CA TYR A 36 -0.78 0.26 -0.37
C TYR A 36 -0.76 -1.21 0.05
N PHE A 37 0.15 -2.01 -0.53
CA PHE A 37 0.37 -3.38 -0.08
C PHE A 37 0.84 -3.47 1.36
N ASN A 38 1.72 -2.57 1.80
CA ASN A 38 2.15 -2.49 3.19
C ASN A 38 0.97 -2.21 4.13
N LEU A 39 0.11 -1.24 3.79
CA LEU A 39 -1.07 -0.90 4.57
C LEU A 39 -2.09 -2.05 4.64
N ALA A 40 -2.34 -2.73 3.52
CA ALA A 40 -3.21 -3.90 3.46
C ALA A 40 -2.65 -5.08 4.28
N ALA A 41 -1.33 -5.32 4.20
CA ALA A 41 -0.66 -6.36 4.97
C ALA A 41 -0.72 -6.10 6.48
N MET A 42 -0.60 -4.85 6.91
CA MET A 42 -0.78 -4.45 8.32
C MET A 42 -2.19 -4.70 8.84
N LYS A 43 -3.19 -4.69 7.95
CA LYS A 43 -4.59 -4.99 8.27
C LYS A 43 -4.96 -6.47 8.11
N GLY A 44 -3.98 -7.36 7.84
CA GLY A 44 -4.18 -8.80 7.81
C GLY A 44 -4.32 -9.43 6.41
N VAL A 45 -4.14 -8.68 5.32
CA VAL A 45 -4.18 -9.26 3.97
C VAL A 45 -2.87 -9.98 3.67
N ALA A 46 -2.92 -11.31 3.60
CA ALA A 46 -1.73 -12.14 3.37
C ALA A 46 -1.12 -11.92 1.98
N GLU A 47 -1.98 -11.81 0.96
CA GLU A 47 -1.59 -11.57 -0.42
C GLU A 47 -0.83 -10.25 -0.55
N ALA A 48 -1.28 -9.20 0.13
CA ALA A 48 -0.61 -7.91 0.12
C ALA A 48 0.82 -8.00 0.69
N ARG A 49 1.05 -8.86 1.70
CA ARG A 49 2.40 -9.10 2.24
C ARG A 49 3.32 -9.74 1.21
N LEU A 50 2.80 -10.69 0.43
CA LEU A 50 3.54 -11.36 -0.64
C LEU A 50 3.90 -10.36 -1.74
N TRP A 51 2.92 -9.63 -2.27
CA TRP A 51 3.16 -8.62 -3.30
C TRP A 51 4.10 -7.51 -2.86
N ARG A 52 3.99 -7.05 -1.60
CA ARG A 52 4.94 -6.09 -1.02
C ARG A 52 6.39 -6.63 -1.09
N ALA A 53 6.59 -7.88 -0.70
CA ALA A 53 7.92 -8.51 -0.71
C ALA A 53 8.44 -8.67 -2.14
N GLU A 54 7.58 -9.08 -3.07
CA GLU A 54 7.89 -9.23 -4.49
C GLU A 54 8.34 -7.89 -5.10
N LEU A 55 7.55 -6.83 -4.91
CA LEU A 55 7.89 -5.49 -5.38
C LEU A 55 9.18 -4.97 -4.76
N SER A 56 9.43 -5.28 -3.48
CA SER A 56 10.67 -4.88 -2.80
C SER A 56 11.93 -5.47 -3.45
N GLN A 57 11.83 -6.61 -4.17
CA GLN A 57 12.97 -7.18 -4.89
C GLN A 57 13.32 -6.40 -6.16
N GLN A 58 12.36 -5.68 -6.73
CA GLN A 58 12.53 -4.91 -7.98
C GLN A 58 12.79 -3.42 -7.74
N MET A 59 12.54 -2.93 -6.53
CA MET A 59 12.67 -1.54 -6.14
C MET A 59 14.05 -1.23 -5.54
N SER A 60 14.50 0.02 -5.64
CA SER A 60 15.70 0.44 -4.92
C SER A 60 15.42 0.61 -3.42
N SER A 61 16.47 0.58 -2.60
CA SER A 61 16.34 0.85 -1.16
C SER A 61 15.73 2.23 -0.87
N ASN A 62 15.94 3.21 -1.75
CA ASN A 62 15.37 4.55 -1.61
C ASN A 62 13.86 4.54 -1.86
N ASP A 63 13.41 3.82 -2.89
CA ASP A 63 11.99 3.67 -3.23
C ASP A 63 11.22 2.95 -2.11
N ILE A 64 11.84 1.92 -1.51
CA ILE A 64 11.27 1.19 -0.37
C ILE A 64 11.15 2.11 0.84
N ALA A 65 12.19 2.90 1.13
CA ALA A 65 12.16 3.84 2.25
C ALA A 65 11.05 4.89 2.09
N GLU A 66 10.88 5.41 0.87
CA GLU A 66 9.82 6.36 0.55
C GLU A 66 8.43 5.73 0.66
N ALA A 67 8.23 4.53 0.10
CA ALA A 67 6.96 3.81 0.19
C ALA A 67 6.55 3.56 1.66
N GLN A 68 7.51 3.17 2.50
CA GLN A 68 7.27 2.98 3.94
C GLN A 68 6.96 4.30 4.65
N ARG A 69 7.65 5.39 4.28
CA ARG A 69 7.38 6.73 4.83
C ARG A 69 5.96 7.18 4.50
N LEU A 70 5.56 7.07 3.24
CA LEU A 70 4.21 7.42 2.80
C LEU A 70 3.13 6.56 3.47
N ALA A 71 3.40 5.27 3.72
CA ALA A 71 2.48 4.41 4.44
C ALA A 71 2.29 4.87 5.89
N ARG A 72 3.39 5.23 6.58
CA ARG A 72 3.34 5.77 7.95
C ARG A 72 2.56 7.09 8.01
N LEU A 73 2.81 8.01 7.08
CA LEU A 73 2.07 9.28 7.01
C LEU A 73 0.58 9.05 6.82
N TRP A 74 0.20 8.15 5.91
CA TRP A 74 -1.20 7.83 5.68
C TRP A 74 -1.89 7.24 6.93
N LEU A 75 -1.19 6.41 7.71
CA LEU A 75 -1.72 5.90 8.98
C LEU A 75 -1.90 7.02 10.02
N GLN A 76 -1.01 8.01 10.06
CA GLN A 76 -1.14 9.16 10.94
C GLN A 76 -2.35 10.03 10.56
N GLU A 77 -2.55 10.27 9.26
CA GLU A 77 -3.68 11.05 8.74
C GLU A 77 -5.04 10.35 8.93
N THR A 78 -5.07 9.01 8.82
CA THR A 78 -6.30 8.23 8.95
C THR A 78 -6.62 7.81 10.38
N ALA A 79 -5.69 8.02 11.33
CA ALA A 79 -5.86 7.73 12.75
C ALA A 79 -6.53 8.87 13.56
N HIS A 80 -6.98 9.96 12.92
CA HIS A 80 -7.76 11.05 13.53
C HIS A 80 -9.18 11.11 12.95
#